data_AF-A0AB39QKJ0-F1
#
_entry.id   AF-A0AB39QKJ0-F1
#
_cell.length_a   1.000
_cell.length_b   1.000
_cell.length_c   1.000
_cell.angle_alpha   90.00
_cell.angle_beta   90.00
_cell.angle_gamma   90.00
#
_symmetry.space_group_name_H-M   'P 1'
#
loop_
_entity.id
_entity.type
_entity.pdbx_description
1 polymer ?
#
loop_
_entity_poly.entity_id
_entity_poly.type
_entity_poly.pdbx_seq_one_letter_code
_entity_poly.pdbx_strand_id
1 'polypeptide(L)' 'MSTTESTSSSGDRRDRPTSVLAGLGTCLPSTEIDNAALVAQLDTTDEWIRSRTGIAARRRAAPGCQCATWPARPAPTR' A
#
# COMPACT_ATOMS: atom_id res chain seq x y z
N MET A 1 -23.64 1.88 -59.56
CA MET A 1 -23.42 0.47 -59.19
C MET A 1 -22.54 0.43 -57.95
N SER A 2 -23.20 0.10 -56.85
CA SER A 2 -22.72 -0.52 -55.60
C SER A 2 -21.50 0.05 -54.89
N THR A 3 -21.80 0.93 -53.93
CA THR A 3 -21.22 0.98 -52.59
C THR A 3 -21.29 -0.38 -51.91
N THR A 4 -20.21 -0.79 -51.22
CA THR A 4 -20.08 -1.59 -49.97
C THR A 4 -18.70 -2.27 -49.99
N GLU A 5 -17.95 -2.55 -48.93
CA GLU A 5 -18.03 -2.37 -47.49
C GLU A 5 -16.60 -2.62 -46.98
N SER A 6 -15.94 -1.63 -46.39
CA SER A 6 -14.69 -1.87 -45.66
C SER A 6 -15.07 -2.29 -44.25
N THR A 7 -15.24 -3.60 -44.02
CA THR A 7 -15.42 -4.17 -42.69
C THR A 7 -14.09 -4.13 -41.95
N SER A 8 -13.83 -3.02 -41.25
CA SER A 8 -12.78 -2.93 -40.25
C SER A 8 -13.19 -3.80 -39.06
N SER A 9 -12.70 -5.04 -39.03
CA SER A 9 -12.80 -5.91 -37.85
C SER A 9 -11.89 -5.37 -36.76
N SER A 10 -12.38 -4.37 -36.04
CA SER A 10 -11.81 -3.93 -34.77
C SER A 10 -12.24 -4.93 -33.71
N GLY A 11 -11.63 -6.12 -33.74
CA GLY A 11 -11.78 -7.13 -32.71
C GLY A 11 -11.49 -6.52 -31.35
N ASP A 12 -12.54 -6.45 -30.53
CA ASP A 12 -12.54 -5.84 -29.22
C ASP A 12 -11.52 -6.54 -28.32
N ARG A 13 -10.41 -5.86 -28.00
CA ARG A 13 -9.38 -6.36 -27.08
C ARG A 13 -9.92 -6.53 -25.64
N ARG A 14 -11.18 -6.18 -25.37
CA ARG A 14 -11.83 -6.29 -24.06
C ARG A 14 -12.20 -7.70 -23.63
N ASP A 15 -12.11 -8.71 -24.51
CA ASP A 15 -12.43 -10.10 -24.14
C ASP A 15 -11.26 -10.90 -23.53
N ARG A 16 -10.12 -10.25 -23.29
CA ARG A 16 -9.04 -10.93 -22.54
C ARG A 16 -9.27 -10.79 -21.04
N PRO A 17 -9.35 -11.90 -20.28
CA PRO A 17 -9.48 -11.83 -18.83
C PRO A 17 -8.30 -11.03 -18.29
N THR A 18 -8.61 -9.87 -17.72
CA THR A 18 -7.63 -8.93 -17.20
C THR A 18 -7.67 -9.01 -15.69
N SER A 19 -6.52 -9.28 -15.07
CA SER A 19 -6.38 -9.25 -13.62
C SER A 19 -6.56 -7.84 -13.12
N VAL A 20 -7.42 -7.66 -12.11
CA VAL A 20 -7.63 -6.37 -11.45
C VAL A 20 -7.34 -6.49 -9.96
N LEU A 21 -6.80 -5.42 -9.38
CA LEU A 21 -6.64 -5.32 -7.93
C LEU A 21 -8.02 -5.06 -7.32
N ALA A 22 -8.64 -6.10 -6.74
CA ALA A 22 -9.98 -6.02 -6.17
C ALA A 22 -10.03 -5.21 -4.85
N GLY A 23 -8.90 -5.06 -4.17
CA GLY A 23 -8.81 -4.26 -2.94
C GLY A 23 -7.42 -4.30 -2.30
N LEU A 24 -7.19 -3.35 -1.40
CA LEU A 24 -6.02 -3.28 -0.53
C LEU A 24 -6.50 -3.04 0.90
N GLY A 25 -5.84 -3.69 1.85
CA GLY A 25 -5.99 -3.43 3.28
C GLY A 25 -4.68 -2.92 3.86
N THR A 26 -4.77 -1.97 4.78
CA THR A 26 -3.63 -1.57 5.62
C THR A 26 -3.96 -1.86 7.07
N CYS A 27 -2.94 -2.23 7.83
CA CYS A 27 -3.07 -2.26 9.27
C CYS A 27 -1.71 -1.97 9.89
N LEU A 28 -1.69 -1.08 10.88
CA LEU A 28 -0.48 -0.55 11.46
C LEU A 28 -0.44 -0.84 12.97
N PRO A 29 0.74 -1.17 13.54
CA PRO A 29 0.89 -1.36 14.97
C PRO A 29 0.49 -0.13 15.77
N SER A 30 -0.25 -0.32 16.86
CA SER A 30 -0.72 0.81 17.69
C SER A 30 0.40 1.55 18.41
N THR A 31 1.53 0.90 18.69
CA THR A 31 2.65 1.52 19.39
C THR A 31 3.42 2.43 18.46
N GLU A 32 3.17 3.73 18.56
CA GLU A 32 3.89 4.77 17.86
C GLU A 32 5.18 5.13 18.61
N ILE A 33 6.27 5.30 17.86
CA ILE A 33 7.56 5.75 18.37
C ILE A 33 7.89 7.06 17.68
N ASP A 34 7.95 8.12 18.49
CA ASP A 34 8.36 9.44 18.06
C ASP A 34 9.87 9.50 17.82
N ASN A 35 10.28 10.36 16.89
CA ASN A 35 11.69 10.58 16.60
C ASN A 35 12.47 11.08 17.81
N ALA A 36 11.85 11.81 18.75
CA ALA A 36 12.47 12.25 19.99
C ALA A 36 13.00 11.07 20.84
N ALA A 37 12.27 9.96 20.90
CA ALA A 37 12.71 8.76 21.63
C ALA A 37 13.90 8.06 20.96
N LEU A 38 14.11 8.30 19.67
CA LEU A 38 15.17 7.69 18.87
C LEU A 38 16.42 8.55 18.77
N VAL A 39 16.24 9.87 18.76
CA VAL A 39 17.33 10.86 18.85
C VAL A 39 18.20 10.56 20.08
N ALA A 40 17.57 10.28 21.23
CA ALA A 40 18.27 9.93 22.46
C ALA A 40 18.99 8.57 22.42
N GLN A 41 18.54 7.62 21.60
CA GLN A 41 19.12 6.26 21.54
C GLN A 41 20.18 6.10 20.44
N LEU A 42 20.11 6.92 19.39
CA LEU A 42 20.95 6.80 18.19
C LEU A 42 21.97 7.94 18.05
N ASP A 43 22.06 8.82 19.05
CA ASP A 43 22.93 10.00 19.07
C ASP A 43 22.84 10.80 17.75
N THR A 44 21.60 11.04 17.32
CA THR A 44 21.26 11.65 16.03
C THR A 44 20.19 12.71 16.23
N THR A 45 19.88 13.51 15.21
CA THR A 45 18.86 14.56 15.30
C THR A 45 17.63 14.23 14.47
N ASP A 46 16.47 14.76 14.88
CA ASP A 46 15.22 14.63 14.11
C ASP A 46 15.37 15.22 12.70
N GLU A 47 16.10 16.34 12.59
CA GLU A 47 16.46 16.98 11.33
C GLU A 47 17.25 16.04 10.41
N TRP A 48 18.23 15.31 10.95
CA TRP A 48 18.99 14.31 10.19
C TRP A 48 18.11 13.14 9.76
N ILE A 49 17.24 12.63 10.65
CA ILE A 49 16.33 11.53 10.33
C ILE A 49 15.37 11.94 9.22
N ARG A 50 14.72 13.11 9.33
CA ARG A 50 13.76 13.59 8.33
C ARG A 50 14.43 13.92 7.00
N SER A 51 15.56 14.63 7.01
CA SER A 51 16.26 15.03 5.78
C SER A 51 16.81 13.83 5.00
N ARG A 52 17.29 12.79 5.69
CA ARG A 52 17.93 11.64 5.05
C ARG A 52 16.98 10.47 4.76
N THR A 53 15.94 10.29 5.56
CA THR A 53 15.01 9.13 5.44
C THR A 53 13.58 9.52 5.12
N GLY A 54 13.18 10.77 5.35
CA GLY A 54 11.79 11.21 5.21
C GLY A 54 10.83 10.67 6.28
N ILE A 55 11.33 9.97 7.31
CA ILE A 55 10.49 9.32 8.31
C ILE A 55 10.16 10.29 9.44
N ALA A 56 8.87 10.63 9.58
CA ALA A 56 8.38 11.50 10.65
C ALA A 56 8.00 10.74 11.93
N ALA A 57 7.47 9.52 11.79
CA ALA A 57 7.10 8.65 12.91
C ALA A 57 7.19 7.19 12.46
N ARG A 58 7.42 6.27 13.41
CA ARG A 58 7.49 4.83 13.14
C ARG A 58 6.67 4.05 14.15
N ARG A 59 6.24 2.85 13.80
CA ARG A 59 5.43 1.99 14.68
C ARG A 59 6.15 0.70 15.01
N ARG A 60 6.05 0.25 16.26
CA ARG A 60 6.66 -1.00 16.74
C ARG A 60 5.59 -2.06 16.96
N ALA A 61 5.77 -3.21 16.33
CA ALA A 61 4.93 -4.38 16.59
C ALA A 61 5.16 -4.87 18.03
N ALA A 62 4.08 -5.15 18.76
CA ALA A 62 4.17 -5.79 20.06
C ALA A 62 4.66 -7.24 19.91
N PRO A 63 5.28 -7.84 20.94
CA PRO A 63 5.56 -9.26 20.95
C PRO A 63 4.28 -10.07 20.65
N GLY A 64 4.33 -10.93 19.62
CA GLY A 64 3.16 -11.70 19.15
C GLY A 64 2.39 -11.07 17.98
N CYS A 65 2.64 -9.81 17.63
CA CYS A 65 2.11 -9.18 16.42
C CYS A 65 2.93 -9.61 15.19
N GLN A 66 2.72 -10.85 14.75
CA GLN A 66 3.32 -11.38 13.52
C GLN A 66 2.40 -11.10 12.33
N CYS A 67 2.97 -11.04 11.13
CA CYS A 67 2.20 -10.87 9.89
C CYS A 67 1.06 -11.90 9.78
N ALA A 68 1.32 -13.15 10.18
CA ALA A 68 0.35 -14.24 10.16
C ALA A 68 -0.72 -14.18 11.27
N THR A 69 -0.42 -13.53 12.39
CA THR A 69 -1.32 -13.43 13.57
C THR A 69 -2.12 -12.12 13.56
N TRP A 70 -1.80 -11.22 12.64
CA TRP A 70 -2.34 -9.87 12.67
C TRP A 70 -3.86 -9.85 12.42
N PRO A 71 -4.67 -9.19 13.26
CA PRO A 71 -6.11 -9.15 13.05
C PRO A 71 -6.39 -8.33 11.78
N ALA A 72 -6.78 -9.03 10.72
CA ALA A 72 -7.36 -8.40 9.55
C ALA A 72 -8.60 -7.64 10.01
N ARG A 73 -8.68 -6.34 9.69
CA ARG A 73 -9.94 -5.61 9.81
C ARG A 73 -10.97 -6.38 8.97
N PRO A 74 -12.18 -6.68 9.49
CA PRO A 74 -13.19 -7.34 8.67
C PRO A 74 -13.42 -6.49 7.43
N ALA A 75 -13.38 -7.13 6.26
CA ALA A 75 -13.64 -6.45 4.99
C ALA A 75 -15.01 -5.77 5.08
N PRO A 76 -15.17 -4.54 4.57
CA PRO A 76 -16.48 -3.91 4.53
C PRO A 76 -17.42 -4.84 3.76
N THR A 77 -18.46 -5.34 4.43
CA THR A 77 -19.52 -6.13 3.80
C THR A 77 -20.22 -5.24 2.79
N ARG A 78 -20.13 -5.61 1.51
CA ARG A 78 -20.87 -4.95 0.44
C ARG A 78 -22.24 -5.59 0.27
#